data_AF-A0A4Z2I1K5-F1
#
_entry.id   AF-A0A4Z2I1K5-F1
#
_cell.length_a   1.000
_cell.length_b   1.000
_cell.length_c   1.000
_cell.angle_alpha   90.00
_cell.angle_beta   90.00
_cell.angle_gamma   90.00
#
_symmetry.space_group_name_H-M   'P 1'
#
loop_
_entity.id
_entity.type
_entity.pdbx_description
1 polymer ?
#
loop_
_entity_poly.entity_id
_entity_poly.type
_entity_poly.pdbx_seq_one_letter_code
_entity_poly.pdbx_strand_id
1 'polypeptide(L)'
;MVQLSTSVYLLGGLLGLFLPSPVLMAPTPASMCTPLRTLNDSLSHRRRYMKHNFPINYTIRVHHKEIFKLSDINRMRLQVEQLDALVLQRLWFQVNQGVLKKIIRVMPERHPSRPYTTELERRFRDAEGVFVQSHPTEVFQQELPETIQDTWDHLTEETDRVPESSWRFAPPKLLLDNFCHTMHCLFSECFAGTEAQQHCEYNRALGIRDVSSMSHSLLTS
;
A
#
# COMPACT_ATOMS: atom_id res chain seq x y z
N MET A 1 -39.26 -53.17 42.65
CA MET A 1 -39.47 -51.93 43.41
C MET A 1 -38.31 -50.98 43.09
N VAL A 2 -38.63 -49.77 42.61
CA VAL A 2 -37.85 -48.50 42.70
C VAL A 2 -36.56 -48.44 41.82
N GLN A 3 -36.59 -47.79 40.64
CA GLN A 3 -36.24 -46.37 40.33
C GLN A 3 -34.74 -46.03 40.48
N LEU A 4 -34.05 -45.14 39.73
CA LEU A 4 -34.25 -44.28 38.54
C LEU A 4 -32.84 -43.70 38.19
N SER A 5 -32.65 -43.09 37.00
CA SER A 5 -31.57 -42.10 36.66
C SER A 5 -30.15 -42.63 36.42
N THR A 6 -29.31 -42.20 35.45
CA THR A 6 -29.16 -41.00 34.59
C THR A 6 -28.27 -41.38 33.38
N SER A 7 -28.64 -41.09 32.12
CA SER A 7 -28.40 -39.86 31.34
C SER A 7 -26.97 -39.67 30.77
N VAL A 8 -26.88 -39.86 29.45
CA VAL A 8 -26.11 -39.16 28.38
C VAL A 8 -25.02 -38.18 28.85
N TYR A 9 -23.80 -38.30 28.29
CA TYR A 9 -23.06 -37.24 27.56
C TYR A 9 -21.68 -37.78 27.12
N LEU A 10 -21.63 -38.40 25.94
CA LEU A 10 -20.42 -38.43 25.11
C LEU A 10 -20.29 -37.05 24.46
N LEU A 11 -19.64 -36.09 25.12
CA LEU A 11 -19.30 -34.81 24.50
C LEU A 11 -18.09 -34.17 25.19
N GLY A 12 -17.02 -33.99 24.42
CA GLY A 12 -15.87 -33.17 24.82
C GLY A 12 -14.63 -33.64 24.08
N GLY A 13 -14.20 -33.05 22.98
CA GLY A 13 -14.68 -31.90 22.24
C GLY A 13 -13.77 -31.83 21.01
N LEU A 14 -14.37 -31.56 19.85
CA LEU A 14 -13.67 -31.32 18.61
C LEU A 14 -12.63 -30.20 18.83
N LEU A 15 -11.35 -30.56 18.97
CA LEU A 15 -10.26 -29.61 18.80
C LEU A 15 -10.29 -29.23 17.32
N GLY A 16 -10.95 -28.11 17.04
CA GLY A 16 -10.92 -27.48 15.74
C GLY A 16 -9.48 -27.28 15.33
N LEU A 17 -9.07 -27.98 14.26
CA LEU A 17 -7.92 -27.61 13.48
C LEU A 17 -8.22 -26.21 12.91
N PHE A 18 -7.79 -25.18 13.63
CA PHE A 18 -7.56 -23.88 13.02
C PHE A 18 -6.34 -24.03 12.13
N LEU A 19 -6.56 -24.59 10.94
CA LEU A 19 -5.66 -24.34 9.82
C LEU A 19 -5.60 -22.81 9.68
N PRO A 20 -4.42 -22.15 9.76
CA PRO A 20 -4.35 -20.79 9.31
C PRO A 20 -4.77 -20.84 7.84
N SER A 21 -5.95 -20.30 7.53
CA SER A 21 -6.36 -20.13 6.15
C SER A 21 -5.19 -19.43 5.48
N PRO A 22 -4.57 -20.01 4.42
CA PRO A 22 -3.69 -19.21 3.61
C PRO A 22 -4.59 -18.07 3.13
N VAL A 23 -4.31 -16.86 3.60
CA VAL A 23 -4.88 -15.66 3.01
C VAL A 23 -4.45 -15.77 1.56
N LEU A 24 -5.36 -16.23 0.71
CA LEU A 24 -5.20 -16.24 -0.74
C LEU A 24 -5.14 -14.76 -1.11
N MET A 25 -3.93 -14.19 -1.00
CA MET A 25 -3.56 -13.03 -1.75
C MET A 25 -3.94 -13.38 -3.18
N ALA A 26 -4.83 -12.62 -3.82
CA ALA A 26 -4.94 -12.71 -5.26
C ALA A 26 -3.51 -12.52 -5.79
N PRO A 27 -2.91 -13.55 -6.42
CA PRO A 27 -1.52 -13.48 -6.80
C PRO A 27 -1.36 -12.32 -7.76
N THR A 28 -0.28 -11.56 -7.60
CA THR A 28 0.04 -10.48 -8.53
C THR A 28 0.09 -11.11 -9.93
N PRO A 29 -0.72 -10.65 -10.90
CA PRO A 29 -0.72 -11.28 -12.22
C PRO A 29 0.69 -11.32 -12.78
N ALA A 30 1.13 -12.47 -13.32
CA ALA A 30 2.51 -12.64 -13.78
C ALA A 30 2.92 -11.59 -14.83
N SER A 31 1.95 -11.09 -15.61
CA SER A 31 2.10 -9.99 -16.57
C SER A 31 2.60 -8.68 -15.93
N MET A 32 2.38 -8.47 -14.63
CA MET A 32 2.79 -7.27 -13.90
C MET A 32 4.28 -7.26 -13.57
N CYS A 33 4.95 -8.41 -13.48
CA CYS A 33 6.32 -8.43 -12.96
C CYS A 33 7.32 -7.72 -13.88
N THR A 34 7.17 -7.80 -15.19
CA THR A 34 8.02 -7.08 -16.15
C THR A 34 7.89 -5.55 -16.04
N PRO A 35 6.69 -4.94 -16.11
CA PRO A 35 6.56 -3.50 -15.94
C PRO A 35 6.98 -3.03 -14.54
N LEU A 36 6.70 -3.80 -13.47
CA LEU A 36 7.12 -3.46 -12.11
C LEU A 36 8.65 -3.51 -11.92
N ARG A 37 9.36 -4.45 -12.56
CA ARG A 37 10.83 -4.47 -12.57
C ARG A 37 11.41 -3.29 -13.34
N THR A 38 10.83 -2.95 -14.49
CA THR A 38 11.21 -1.75 -15.25
C THR A 38 11.03 -0.46 -14.43
N LEU A 39 9.93 -0.37 -13.68
CA LEU A 39 9.71 0.71 -12.72
C LEU A 39 10.76 0.72 -11.61
N ASN A 40 11.06 -0.44 -11.02
CA ASN A 40 12.08 -0.58 -9.99
C ASN A 40 13.47 -0.12 -10.46
N ASP A 41 13.86 -0.49 -11.68
CA ASP A 41 15.12 -0.06 -12.28
C ASP A 41 15.17 1.47 -12.43
N SER A 42 14.05 2.07 -12.84
CA SER A 42 13.90 3.52 -12.91
C SER A 42 14.04 4.16 -11.52
N LEU A 43 13.42 3.57 -10.49
CA LEU A 43 13.47 4.04 -9.11
C LEU A 43 14.85 3.86 -8.46
N SER A 44 15.73 2.99 -8.99
CA SER A 44 17.11 2.85 -8.50
C SER A 44 17.89 4.17 -8.59
N HIS A 45 17.54 5.02 -9.57
CA HIS A 45 18.18 6.31 -9.79
C HIS A 45 17.54 7.48 -9.01
N ARG A 46 16.51 7.22 -8.21
CA ARG A 46 15.74 8.27 -7.50
C ARG A 46 16.60 9.18 -6.64
N ARG A 47 17.67 8.68 -6.03
CA ARG A 47 18.58 9.52 -5.22
C ARG A 47 19.25 10.61 -6.06
N ARG A 48 19.74 10.29 -7.26
CA ARG A 48 20.38 11.27 -8.14
C ARG A 48 19.38 12.35 -8.54
N TYR A 49 18.23 11.94 -9.05
CA TYR A 49 17.26 12.86 -9.64
C TYR A 49 16.39 13.59 -8.61
N MET A 50 16.09 13.01 -7.45
CA MET A 50 15.20 13.61 -6.45
C MET A 50 15.92 14.22 -5.24
N LYS A 51 17.24 14.04 -5.12
CA LYS A 51 18.04 14.66 -4.04
C LYS A 51 19.15 15.53 -4.57
N HIS A 52 20.04 14.99 -5.41
CA HIS A 52 21.24 15.73 -5.83
C HIS A 52 20.91 16.90 -6.78
N ASN A 53 19.86 16.75 -7.58
CA ASN A 53 19.43 17.78 -8.53
C ASN A 53 18.46 18.82 -7.92
N PHE A 54 18.09 18.68 -6.66
CA PHE A 54 17.20 19.60 -5.96
C PHE A 54 17.99 20.43 -4.95
N PRO A 55 17.53 21.65 -4.61
CA PRO A 55 18.13 22.43 -3.53
C PRO A 55 18.14 21.67 -2.20
N ILE A 56 19.09 22.02 -1.33
CA ILE A 56 19.17 21.47 0.02
C ILE A 56 17.86 21.79 0.77
N ASN A 57 17.28 20.79 1.44
CA ASN A 57 16.00 20.88 2.15
C ASN A 57 14.80 21.30 1.29
N TYR A 58 14.89 21.13 -0.03
CA TYR A 58 13.76 21.35 -0.92
C TYR A 58 12.62 20.39 -0.59
N THR A 59 11.41 20.95 -0.48
CA THR A 59 10.18 20.20 -0.23
C THR A 59 9.08 20.70 -1.14
N ILE A 60 8.11 19.83 -1.41
CA ILE A 60 6.91 20.16 -2.18
C ILE A 60 5.68 19.99 -1.31
N ARG A 61 4.64 20.79 -1.60
CA ARG A 61 3.35 20.71 -0.93
C ARG A 61 2.56 19.52 -1.49
N VAL A 62 2.17 18.61 -0.60
CA VAL A 62 1.40 17.39 -0.90
C VAL A 62 0.29 17.21 0.12
N HIS A 63 -0.75 16.48 -0.24
CA HIS A 63 -1.76 16.05 0.70
C HIS A 63 -1.17 15.00 1.65
N HIS A 64 -1.54 14.99 2.93
CA HIS A 64 -0.95 14.06 3.89
C HIS A 64 -1.14 12.58 3.51
N LYS A 65 -2.27 12.24 2.83
CA LYS A 65 -2.53 10.88 2.31
C LYS A 65 -1.63 10.49 1.13
N GLU A 66 -0.96 11.45 0.47
CA GLU A 66 0.03 11.17 -0.59
C GLU A 66 1.40 10.76 -0.03
N ILE A 67 1.63 10.97 1.28
CA ILE A 67 2.81 10.43 1.97
C ILE A 67 2.49 8.99 2.39
N PHE A 68 2.32 8.11 1.41
CA PHE A 68 1.83 6.76 1.61
C PHE A 68 2.95 5.79 1.99
N LYS A 69 2.97 5.38 3.26
CA LYS A 69 4.01 4.53 3.85
C LYS A 69 3.53 3.10 4.06
N LEU A 70 4.47 2.19 4.35
CA LEU A 70 4.15 0.83 4.78
C LEU A 70 3.31 0.78 6.06
N SER A 71 3.50 1.73 6.98
CA SER A 71 2.67 1.85 8.18
C SER A 71 1.20 2.11 7.86
N ASP A 72 0.92 2.83 6.77
CA ASP A 72 -0.46 3.11 6.35
C ASP A 72 -1.12 1.85 5.79
N ILE A 73 -0.40 1.10 4.95
CA ILE A 73 -0.85 -0.21 4.45
C ILE A 73 -1.12 -1.18 5.60
N ASN A 74 -0.19 -1.26 6.56
CA ASN A 74 -0.34 -2.15 7.71
C ASN A 74 -1.55 -1.74 8.56
N ARG A 75 -1.72 -0.44 8.82
CA ARG A 75 -2.89 0.08 9.55
C ARG A 75 -4.20 -0.27 8.84
N MET A 76 -4.28 -0.09 7.51
CA MET A 76 -5.48 -0.44 6.73
C MET A 76 -5.81 -1.94 6.81
N ARG A 77 -4.79 -2.81 6.71
CA ARG A 77 -4.96 -4.27 6.87
C ARG A 77 -5.48 -4.69 8.25
N LEU A 78 -5.17 -3.90 9.28
CA LEU A 78 -5.64 -4.15 10.64
C LEU A 78 -7.06 -3.62 10.89
N GLN A 79 -7.44 -2.54 10.21
CA GLN A 79 -8.75 -1.91 10.37
C GLN A 79 -9.85 -2.56 9.52
N VAL A 80 -9.49 -3.22 8.43
CA VAL A 80 -10.45 -3.86 7.50
C VAL A 80 -10.21 -5.37 7.50
N GLU A 81 -11.19 -6.10 8.03
CA GLU A 81 -11.17 -7.57 8.02
C GLU A 81 -11.15 -8.09 6.58
N GLN A 82 -10.26 -9.04 6.29
CA GLN A 82 -10.11 -9.65 4.96
C GLN A 82 -9.87 -8.63 3.82
N LEU A 83 -9.13 -7.55 4.09
CA LEU A 83 -8.78 -6.55 3.09
C LEU A 83 -8.05 -7.18 1.89
N ASP A 84 -8.67 -7.11 0.72
CA ASP A 84 -8.09 -7.59 -0.53
C ASP A 84 -6.81 -6.83 -0.88
N ALA A 85 -5.76 -7.57 -1.24
CA ALA A 85 -4.50 -7.00 -1.73
C ALA A 85 -4.73 -6.12 -2.97
N LEU A 86 -5.69 -6.48 -3.81
CA LEU A 86 -6.01 -5.74 -5.02
C LEU A 86 -6.51 -4.31 -4.73
N VAL A 87 -7.30 -4.14 -3.67
CA VAL A 87 -7.77 -2.82 -3.22
C VAL A 87 -6.59 -1.92 -2.84
N LEU A 88 -5.61 -2.47 -2.11
CA LEU A 88 -4.40 -1.75 -1.74
C LEU A 88 -3.50 -1.44 -2.94
N GLN A 89 -3.40 -2.36 -3.90
CA GLN A 89 -2.67 -2.14 -5.15
C GLN A 89 -3.31 -1.03 -6.00
N ARG A 90 -4.65 -1.03 -6.12
CA ARG A 90 -5.40 0.05 -6.79
C ARG A 90 -5.18 1.39 -6.10
N LEU A 91 -5.28 1.44 -4.77
CA LEU A 91 -4.99 2.65 -4.00
C LEU A 91 -3.55 3.15 -4.22
N TRP A 92 -2.59 2.23 -4.27
CA TRP A 92 -1.19 2.57 -4.54
C TRP A 92 -1.01 3.22 -5.92
N PHE A 93 -1.70 2.74 -6.96
CA PHE A 93 -1.68 3.40 -8.26
C PHE A 93 -2.24 4.83 -8.18
N GLN A 94 -3.40 4.99 -7.55
CA GLN A 94 -4.05 6.30 -7.39
C GLN A 94 -3.15 7.33 -6.68
N VAL A 95 -2.57 6.95 -5.55
CA VAL A 95 -1.65 7.82 -4.78
C VAL A 95 -0.46 8.22 -5.63
N ASN A 96 0.23 7.25 -6.23
CA ASN A 96 1.51 7.50 -6.85
C ASN A 96 1.38 8.23 -8.20
N GLN A 97 0.22 8.13 -8.86
CA GLN A 97 -0.11 8.96 -10.01
C GLN A 97 -0.14 10.45 -9.61
N GLY A 98 -0.81 10.78 -8.50
CA GLY A 98 -0.86 12.13 -7.95
C GLY A 98 0.52 12.65 -7.55
N VAL A 99 1.30 11.83 -6.85
CA VAL A 99 2.68 12.15 -6.44
C VAL A 99 3.56 12.50 -7.65
N LEU A 100 3.58 11.65 -8.69
CA LEU A 100 4.40 11.87 -9.87
C LEU A 100 4.00 13.16 -10.61
N LYS A 101 2.69 13.39 -10.80
CA LYS A 101 2.17 14.63 -11.39
C LYS A 101 2.62 15.87 -10.61
N LYS A 102 2.56 15.83 -9.27
CA LYS A 102 2.99 16.94 -8.41
C LYS A 102 4.50 17.20 -8.48
N ILE A 103 5.32 16.14 -8.46
CA ILE A 103 6.78 16.27 -8.63
C ILE A 103 7.10 16.89 -10.00
N ILE A 104 6.46 16.45 -11.08
CA ILE A 104 6.67 17.02 -12.42
C ILE A 104 6.24 18.48 -12.48
N ARG A 105 5.11 18.83 -11.86
CA ARG A 105 4.54 20.19 -11.87
C ARG A 105 5.46 21.23 -11.25
N VAL A 106 6.22 20.89 -10.21
CA VAL A 106 7.14 21.84 -9.56
C VAL A 106 8.46 22.04 -10.31
N MET A 107 8.75 21.19 -11.31
CA MET A 107 9.98 21.27 -12.08
C MET A 107 9.80 22.10 -13.35
N PRO A 108 10.61 23.17 -13.55
CA PRO A 108 10.68 23.88 -14.82
C PRO A 108 11.06 22.96 -15.98
N GLU A 109 10.71 23.35 -17.21
CA GLU A 109 10.94 22.51 -18.39
C GLU A 109 12.38 22.05 -18.58
N ARG A 110 13.34 22.94 -18.28
CA ARG A 110 14.78 22.66 -18.39
C ARG A 110 15.39 21.99 -17.15
N HIS A 111 14.59 21.63 -16.16
CA HIS A 111 15.10 21.00 -14.93
C HIS A 111 15.72 19.62 -15.25
N PRO A 112 16.93 19.31 -14.77
CA PRO A 112 17.67 18.11 -15.16
C PRO A 112 16.97 16.80 -14.77
N SER A 113 16.08 16.83 -13.77
CA SER A 113 15.29 15.66 -13.35
C SER A 113 13.95 15.51 -14.07
N ARG A 114 13.52 16.49 -14.86
CA ARG A 114 12.20 16.45 -15.51
C ARG A 114 12.09 15.32 -16.54
N PRO A 115 13.06 15.12 -17.46
CA PRO A 115 12.99 14.00 -18.41
C PRO A 115 12.91 12.63 -17.72
N TYR A 116 13.73 12.43 -16.67
CA TYR A 116 13.70 11.23 -15.85
C TYR A 116 12.32 10.99 -15.23
N THR A 117 11.72 12.03 -14.65
CA THR A 117 10.46 11.89 -13.91
C THR A 117 9.27 11.72 -14.86
N THR A 118 9.29 12.38 -16.02
CA THR A 118 8.29 12.17 -17.07
C THR A 118 8.36 10.75 -17.62
N GLU A 119 9.55 10.20 -17.83
CA GLU A 119 9.70 8.81 -18.27
C GLU A 119 9.28 7.81 -17.19
N LEU A 120 9.58 8.10 -15.91
CA LEU A 120 9.07 7.31 -14.78
C LEU A 120 7.53 7.31 -14.75
N GLU A 121 6.91 8.47 -14.95
CA GLU A 121 5.45 8.61 -15.00
C GLU A 121 4.83 7.90 -16.20
N ARG A 122 5.48 7.93 -17.36
CA ARG A 122 5.06 7.15 -18.54
C ARG A 122 5.08 5.65 -18.24
N ARG A 123 6.19 5.13 -17.70
CA ARG A 123 6.33 3.71 -17.31
C ARG A 123 5.32 3.31 -16.25
N PHE A 124 4.98 4.23 -15.36
CA PHE A 124 3.98 4.02 -14.32
C PHE A 124 2.58 3.86 -14.91
N ARG A 125 2.20 4.71 -15.87
CA ARG A 125 0.95 4.55 -16.62
C ARG A 125 0.93 3.25 -17.45
N ASP A 126 2.05 2.86 -18.04
CA ASP A 126 2.16 1.59 -18.75
C ASP A 126 1.90 0.40 -17.80
N ALA A 127 2.46 0.43 -16.58
CA ALA A 127 2.22 -0.57 -15.54
C ALA A 127 0.77 -0.57 -15.05
N GLU A 128 0.16 0.60 -14.86
CA GLU A 128 -1.25 0.76 -14.50
C GLU A 128 -2.16 0.19 -15.61
N GLY A 129 -1.82 0.39 -16.88
CA GLY A 129 -2.53 -0.20 -18.01
C GLY A 129 -2.52 -1.73 -17.98
N VAL A 130 -1.37 -2.36 -17.71
CA VAL A 130 -1.27 -3.82 -17.56
C VAL A 130 -2.06 -4.29 -16.33
N PHE A 131 -2.04 -3.53 -15.24
CA PHE A 131 -2.81 -3.83 -14.04
C PHE A 131 -4.30 -3.86 -14.33
N VAL A 132 -4.83 -2.85 -15.02
CA VAL A 132 -6.24 -2.80 -15.41
C VAL A 132 -6.61 -3.93 -16.36
N GLN A 133 -5.76 -4.23 -17.36
CA GLN A 133 -6.03 -5.28 -18.35
C GLN A 133 -5.96 -6.71 -17.77
N SER A 134 -5.23 -6.91 -16.68
CA SER A 134 -5.05 -8.22 -16.05
C SER A 134 -6.14 -8.59 -15.05
N HIS A 135 -7.09 -7.69 -14.79
CA HIS A 135 -8.19 -7.93 -13.86
C HIS A 135 -9.55 -7.76 -14.56
N PRO A 136 -10.58 -8.54 -14.15
CA PRO A 136 -11.93 -8.34 -14.64
C PRO A 136 -12.45 -6.93 -14.29
N THR A 137 -13.20 -6.32 -15.21
CA THR A 137 -13.74 -4.96 -15.04
C THR A 137 -14.62 -4.83 -13.79
N GLU A 138 -15.33 -5.90 -13.44
CA GLU A 138 -16.23 -5.98 -12.29
C GLU A 138 -15.51 -5.66 -10.98
N VAL A 139 -14.22 -5.99 -10.88
CA VAL A 139 -13.46 -5.75 -9.65
C VAL A 139 -13.16 -4.26 -9.44
N PHE A 140 -13.12 -3.46 -10.51
CA PHE A 140 -12.98 -2.01 -10.41
C PHE A 140 -14.31 -1.31 -10.08
N GLN A 141 -15.44 -2.00 -10.27
CA GLN A 141 -16.79 -1.53 -9.94
C GLN A 141 -17.21 -1.85 -8.50
N GLN A 142 -16.47 -2.72 -7.81
CA GLN A 142 -16.72 -3.01 -6.40
C GLN A 142 -16.48 -1.77 -5.54
N GLU A 143 -17.36 -1.60 -4.55
CA GLU A 143 -17.23 -0.55 -3.54
C GLU A 143 -15.95 -0.75 -2.73
N LEU A 144 -15.23 0.34 -2.47
CA LEU A 144 -14.06 0.30 -1.60
C LEU A 144 -14.53 0.27 -0.14
N PRO A 145 -13.82 -0.45 0.75
CA PRO A 145 -14.07 -0.34 2.20
C PRO A 145 -14.02 1.11 2.64
N GLU A 146 -14.88 1.53 3.57
CA GLU A 146 -15.06 2.94 3.98
C GLU A 146 -13.74 3.67 4.29
N THR A 147 -12.83 3.01 5.01
CA THR A 147 -11.52 3.58 5.37
C THR A 147 -10.61 3.84 4.16
N ILE A 148 -10.74 3.02 3.11
CA ILE A 148 -10.05 3.16 1.84
C ILE A 148 -10.74 4.20 0.97
N GLN A 149 -12.08 4.21 0.95
CA GLN A 149 -12.88 5.19 0.22
C GLN A 149 -12.60 6.61 0.72
N ASP A 150 -12.55 6.84 2.03
CA ASP A 150 -12.14 8.14 2.63
C ASP A 150 -10.79 8.62 2.10
N THR A 151 -9.82 7.69 2.07
CA THR A 151 -8.49 8.01 1.56
C THR A 151 -8.53 8.31 0.06
N TRP A 152 -9.32 7.55 -0.71
CA TRP A 152 -9.51 7.74 -2.13
C TRP A 152 -10.13 9.11 -2.45
N ASP A 153 -11.21 9.46 -1.76
CA ASP A 153 -11.96 10.70 -1.95
C ASP A 153 -11.05 11.91 -1.72
N HIS A 154 -10.28 11.90 -0.63
CA HIS A 154 -9.29 12.93 -0.33
C HIS A 154 -8.16 13.05 -1.37
N LEU A 155 -7.81 11.97 -2.07
CA LEU A 155 -6.82 12.01 -3.15
C LEU A 155 -7.39 12.59 -4.45
N THR A 156 -8.71 12.52 -4.61
CA THR A 156 -9.44 13.03 -5.79
C THR A 156 -10.11 14.39 -5.56
N GLU A 157 -10.11 14.89 -4.33
CA GLU A 157 -10.72 16.15 -3.95
C GLU A 157 -10.09 17.35 -4.70
N GLU A 158 -10.94 18.29 -5.11
CA GLU A 158 -10.49 19.54 -5.72
C GLU A 158 -9.57 20.29 -4.76
N THR A 159 -8.42 20.77 -5.25
CA THR A 159 -7.39 21.40 -4.41
C THR A 159 -7.91 22.57 -3.57
N ASP A 160 -8.89 23.32 -4.07
CA ASP A 160 -9.45 24.50 -3.40
C ASP A 160 -10.41 24.13 -2.24
N ARG A 161 -10.83 22.86 -2.15
CA ARG A 161 -11.71 22.35 -1.08
C ARG A 161 -10.93 21.66 0.05
N VAL A 162 -9.67 21.33 -0.19
CA VAL A 162 -8.82 20.64 0.78
C VAL A 162 -8.38 21.60 1.91
N PRO A 163 -8.71 21.32 3.18
CA PRO A 163 -8.33 22.16 4.31
C PRO A 163 -6.81 22.39 4.41
N GLU A 164 -6.40 23.58 4.85
CA GLU A 164 -4.98 23.92 5.06
C GLU A 164 -4.26 22.91 5.98
N SER A 165 -4.95 22.41 7.00
CA SER A 165 -4.45 21.40 7.94
C SER A 165 -4.15 20.03 7.32
N SER A 166 -4.66 19.74 6.11
CA SER A 166 -4.45 18.48 5.41
C SER A 166 -3.19 18.45 4.56
N TRP A 167 -2.53 19.60 4.38
CA TRP A 167 -1.31 19.74 3.58
C TRP A 167 -0.04 19.46 4.39
N ARG A 168 0.95 18.88 3.72
CA ARG A 168 2.28 18.60 4.26
C ARG A 168 3.36 18.99 3.27
N PHE A 169 4.56 19.25 3.77
CA PHE A 169 5.74 19.45 2.95
C PHE A 169 6.61 18.19 2.99
N ALA A 170 6.92 17.64 1.82
CA ALA A 170 7.71 16.43 1.70
C ALA A 170 8.84 16.60 0.66
N PRO A 171 10.05 16.09 0.94
CA PRO A 171 11.10 16.01 -0.08
C PRO A 171 10.68 15.07 -1.23
N PRO A 172 10.91 15.41 -2.50
CA PRO A 172 10.61 14.52 -3.63
C PRO A 172 11.24 13.13 -3.51
N LYS A 173 12.45 13.05 -2.94
CA LYS A 173 13.11 11.76 -2.70
C LYS A 173 12.33 10.87 -1.73
N LEU A 174 11.78 11.45 -0.66
CA LEU A 174 11.00 10.71 0.33
C LEU A 174 9.74 10.10 -0.31
N LEU A 175 9.08 10.86 -1.18
CA LEU A 175 7.91 10.39 -1.91
C LEU A 175 8.25 9.19 -2.81
N LEU A 176 9.37 9.23 -3.53
CA LEU A 176 9.82 8.08 -4.35
C LEU A 176 10.41 6.93 -3.53
N ASP A 177 10.93 7.18 -2.32
CA ASP A 177 11.33 6.11 -1.39
C ASP A 177 10.09 5.34 -0.92
N ASN A 178 9.03 6.07 -0.52
CA ASN A 178 7.74 5.50 -0.14
C ASN A 178 7.10 4.73 -1.29
N PHE A 179 7.08 5.30 -2.51
CA PHE A 179 6.67 4.61 -3.73
C PHE A 179 7.37 3.25 -3.84
N CYS A 180 8.71 3.26 -3.79
CA CYS A 180 9.52 2.07 -3.96
C CYS A 180 9.21 1.01 -2.89
N HIS A 181 9.24 1.39 -1.61
CA HIS A 181 9.01 0.46 -0.51
C HIS A 181 7.61 -0.16 -0.57
N THR A 182 6.58 0.65 -0.81
CA THR A 182 5.20 0.19 -0.92
C THR A 182 5.00 -0.73 -2.12
N MET A 183 5.64 -0.45 -3.26
CA MET A 183 5.63 -1.33 -4.44
C MET A 183 6.21 -2.71 -4.12
N HIS A 184 7.38 -2.75 -3.48
CA HIS A 184 8.02 -4.00 -3.08
C HIS A 184 7.15 -4.84 -2.14
N CYS A 185 6.38 -4.20 -1.26
CA CYS A 185 5.52 -4.93 -0.31
C CYS A 185 4.14 -5.31 -0.87
N LEU A 186 3.60 -4.56 -1.83
CA LEU A 186 2.30 -4.86 -2.44
C LEU A 186 2.41 -5.87 -3.59
N PHE A 187 3.58 -5.95 -4.23
CA PHE A 187 3.85 -6.82 -5.36
C PHE A 187 5.06 -7.72 -5.09
N SER A 188 5.21 -8.20 -3.85
CA SER A 188 6.40 -8.92 -3.38
C SER A 188 6.75 -10.16 -4.22
N GLU A 189 5.75 -10.80 -4.82
CA GLU A 189 5.92 -11.95 -5.71
C GLU A 189 6.80 -11.64 -6.93
N CYS A 190 6.79 -10.40 -7.41
CA CYS A 190 7.61 -9.96 -8.54
C CYS A 190 9.08 -9.68 -8.16
N PHE A 191 9.36 -9.59 -6.86
CA PHE A 191 10.64 -9.19 -6.28
C PHE A 191 11.21 -10.22 -5.30
N ALA A 192 10.76 -11.48 -5.39
CA ALA A 192 11.16 -12.55 -4.49
C ALA A 192 12.69 -12.70 -4.41
N GLY A 193 13.22 -12.88 -3.19
CA GLY A 193 14.66 -13.05 -2.95
C GLY A 193 15.46 -11.75 -2.81
N THR A 194 14.81 -10.60 -2.62
CA THR A 194 15.46 -9.31 -2.39
C THR A 194 15.42 -8.89 -0.90
N GLU A 195 16.36 -8.06 -0.45
CA GLU A 195 16.36 -7.46 0.90
C GLU A 195 15.05 -6.71 1.21
N ALA A 196 14.38 -6.20 0.17
CA ALA A 196 13.10 -5.51 0.28
C ALA A 196 11.97 -6.44 0.77
N GLN A 197 11.97 -7.72 0.37
CA GLN A 197 10.99 -8.69 0.85
C GLN A 197 11.11 -8.92 2.36
N GLN A 198 12.33 -9.07 2.88
CA GLN A 198 12.59 -9.23 4.31
C GLN A 198 12.16 -7.98 5.10
N HIS A 199 12.37 -6.79 4.53
CA HIS A 199 11.90 -5.55 5.12
C HIS A 199 10.37 -5.49 5.20
N CYS A 200 9.66 -5.94 4.17
CA CYS A 200 8.19 -6.00 4.16
C CYS A 200 7.65 -6.98 5.20
N GLU A 201 8.24 -8.16 5.31
CA GLU A 201 7.87 -9.19 6.28
C GLU A 201 8.13 -8.70 7.73
N TYR A 202 9.27 -8.07 7.97
CA TYR A 202 9.60 -7.47 9.27
C TYR A 202 8.60 -6.38 9.67
N ASN A 203 8.30 -5.43 8.76
CA ASN A 203 7.33 -4.36 9.05
C ASN A 203 5.91 -4.92 9.22
N ARG A 204 5.54 -5.98 8.50
CA ARG A 204 4.27 -6.68 8.70
C ARG A 204 4.20 -7.31 10.09
N ALA A 205 5.28 -7.96 10.53
CA ALA A 205 5.36 -8.57 11.86
C ALA A 205 5.33 -7.55 13.00
N LEU A 206 5.98 -6.39 12.83
CA LEU A 206 5.91 -5.29 13.79
C LEU A 206 4.50 -4.70 13.91
N GLY A 207 3.80 -4.50 12.79
CA GLY A 207 2.42 -4.03 12.81
C GLY A 207 1.48 -4.96 13.59
N ILE A 208 1.73 -6.27 13.57
CA ILE A 208 0.99 -7.26 14.38
C ILE A 208 1.34 -7.17 15.87
N ARG A 209 2.62 -6.92 16.20
CA ARG A 209 3.09 -6.82 17.60
C ARG A 209 2.54 -5.59 18.31
N ASP A 210 2.43 -4.45 17.63
CA ASP A 210 1.85 -3.23 18.20
C ASP A 210 0.35 -3.41 18.54
N VAL A 211 -0.39 -4.18 17.73
CA VAL A 211 -1.79 -4.51 18.01
C VAL A 211 -1.93 -5.42 19.23
N SER A 212 -1.07 -6.43 19.36
CA SER A 212 -1.05 -7.33 20.53
C SER A 212 -0.77 -6.56 21.83
N SER A 213 0.08 -5.52 21.77
CA SER A 213 0.32 -4.63 22.91
C SER A 213 -0.90 -3.75 23.24
N MET A 214 -1.68 -3.31 22.24
CA MET A 214 -2.87 -2.48 22.45
C MET A 214 -4.09 -3.28 22.96
N SER A 215 -4.27 -4.53 22.54
CA SER A 215 -5.37 -5.38 23.03
C SER A 215 -5.16 -5.85 24.47
N HIS A 216 -3.91 -5.98 24.95
CA HIS A 216 -3.63 -6.22 26.36
C HIS A 216 -3.96 -5.04 27.28
N SER A 217 -3.85 -3.80 26.79
CA SER A 217 -4.22 -2.59 27.56
C SER A 217 -5.73 -2.32 27.63
N LEU A 218 -6.54 -2.90 26.73
CA LEU A 218 -8.00 -2.72 26.74
C LEU A 218 -8.76 -3.80 27.53
N LEU A 219 -8.07 -4.88 27.95
CA LEU A 219 -8.63 -5.94 28.81
C LEU A 219 -8.30 -5.74 30.30
N THR A 220 -7.67 -4.61 30.66
CA THR A 220 -7.26 -4.28 32.04
C THR A 220 -7.84 -2.94 32.54
N SER A 221 -8.87 -2.42 31.88
CA SER A 221 -9.62 -1.22 32.32
C SER A 221 -11.04 -1.57 32.77
#